data_AF-A0A3B9Y0Y2-F1
#
_entry.id   AF-A0A3B9Y0Y2-F1
#
_cell.length_a   1.000
_cell.length_b   1.000
_cell.length_c   1.000
_cell.angle_alpha   90.00
_cell.angle_beta   90.00
_cell.angle_gamma   90.00
#
_symmetry.space_group_name_H-M   'P 1'
#
loop_
_entity.id
_entity.type
_entity.pdbx_description
1 polymer ?
#
loop_
_entity_poly.entity_id
_entity_poly.type
_entity_poly.pdbx_seq_one_letter_code
_entity_poly.pdbx_strand_id
1 'polypeptide(L)' 'TFLESEHFLQAFSNKGRFVKLLNDMPISVILNPGCALIGAASRGLEKSK' A
#
# COMPACT_ATOMS: atom_id res chain seq x y z
N THR A 1 3.76 16.24 -2.83
CA THR A 1 2.99 15.85 -1.64
C THR A 1 1.56 15.41 -1.94
N PHE A 2 1.22 15.00 -3.18
CA PHE A 2 -0.15 14.54 -3.52
C PHE A 2 -0.60 13.30 -2.71
N LEU A 3 0.29 12.33 -2.50
CA LEU A 3 -0.01 11.09 -1.75
C LEU A 3 -0.26 11.32 -0.26
N GLU A 4 0.18 12.45 0.28
CA GLU A 4 -0.05 12.87 1.67
C GLU A 4 -1.28 13.78 1.80
N SER A 5 -1.88 14.16 0.67
CA SER A 5 -3.01 15.08 0.67
C SER A 5 -4.31 14.37 1.04
N GLU A 6 -5.20 15.13 1.69
CA GLU A 6 -6.55 14.67 2.02
C GLU A 6 -7.32 14.23 0.76
N HIS A 7 -7.05 14.84 -0.39
CA HIS A 7 -7.68 14.51 -1.67
C HIS A 7 -7.41 13.06 -2.09
N PHE A 8 -6.21 12.52 -1.84
CA PHE A 8 -5.91 11.13 -2.18
C PHE A 8 -6.76 10.17 -1.34
N LEU A 9 -6.84 10.41 -0.03
CA LEU A 9 -7.62 9.58 0.90
C LEU A 9 -9.13 9.67 0.63
N GLN A 10 -9.64 10.87 0.32
CA GLN A 10 -11.04 11.06 -0.06
C GLN A 10 -11.38 10.32 -1.37
N ALA A 11 -10.52 10.39 -2.38
CA ALA A 11 -10.72 9.65 -3.64
C ALA A 11 -10.65 8.14 -3.44
N PHE A 12 -9.74 7.67 -2.57
CA PHE A 12 -9.61 6.27 -2.20
C PHE A 12 -10.92 5.75 -1.57
N SER A 13 -11.39 6.40 -0.50
CA SER A 13 -12.53 5.94 0.29
C SER A 13 -13.89 6.18 -0.37
N ASN A 14 -13.98 7.05 -1.39
CA ASN A 14 -15.21 7.29 -2.15
C ASN A 14 -15.64 6.06 -2.98
N LYS A 15 -16.25 5.08 -2.32
CA LYS A 15 -16.82 3.83 -2.85
C LYS A 15 -18.20 3.55 -2.25
N GLY A 16 -18.99 4.60 -2.05
CA GLY A 16 -20.38 4.54 -1.56
C GLY A 16 -20.50 3.72 -0.27
N ARG A 17 -21.30 2.64 -0.30
CA ARG A 17 -21.54 1.75 0.84
C ARG A 17 -20.29 1.12 1.47
N PHE A 18 -19.17 1.10 0.75
CA PHE A 18 -17.90 0.55 1.24
C PHE A 18 -16.99 1.60 1.90
N VAL A 19 -17.40 2.88 1.96
CA VAL A 19 -16.58 3.96 2.54
C VAL A 19 -16.10 3.64 3.95
N LYS A 20 -16.96 3.05 4.78
CA LYS A 20 -16.63 2.71 6.17
C LYS A 20 -15.51 1.67 6.23
N LEU A 21 -15.57 0.63 5.39
CA LEU A 21 -14.54 -0.39 5.30
C LEU A 21 -13.18 0.21 4.88
N LEU A 22 -13.21 1.11 3.89
CA LEU A 22 -11.98 1.70 3.34
C LEU A 22 -11.36 2.74 4.27
N ASN A 23 -12.16 3.42 5.09
CA ASN A 23 -11.65 4.35 6.09
C ASN A 23 -10.85 3.64 7.20
N ASP A 24 -11.18 2.38 7.50
CA ASP A 24 -10.48 1.59 8.51
C ASP A 24 -9.25 0.84 7.93
N MET A 25 -9.00 0.95 6.62
CA MET A 25 -7.89 0.26 5.96
C MET A 25 -6.59 1.07 6.07
N PRO A 26 -5.50 0.51 6.65
CA PRO A 26 -4.23 1.21 6.75
C PRO A 26 -3.59 1.36 5.37
N ILE A 27 -3.13 2.58 5.05
CA ILE A 27 -2.42 2.89 3.82
C ILE A 27 -1.00 3.34 4.16
N SER A 28 -0.01 2.72 3.51
CA SER A 28 1.40 3.06 3.67
C SER A 28 2.08 3.13 2.30
N VAL A 29 2.91 4.15 2.09
CA VAL A 29 3.73 4.29 0.87
C VAL A 29 5.13 3.75 1.16
N ILE A 30 5.59 2.79 0.36
CA ILE A 30 6.94 2.26 0.47
C ILE A 30 7.91 3.23 -0.20
N LEU A 31 8.78 3.85 0.59
CA LEU A 31 9.80 4.80 0.11
C LEU A 31 11.15 4.15 -0.21
N ASN A 32 11.33 2.87 0.12
CA ASN A 32 12.58 2.15 -0.12
C ASN A 32 12.72 1.79 -1.62
N PRO A 33 13.69 2.37 -2.36
CA PRO A 33 13.87 2.07 -3.78
C PRO A 33 14.35 0.64 -4.04
N GLY A 34 14.95 -0.02 -3.04
CA GLY A 34 15.40 -1.41 -3.09
C GLY A 34 14.31 -2.43 -2.78
N CYS A 35 13.04 -2.03 -2.61
CA CYS A 35 11.95 -2.92 -2.23
C CYS A 35 11.79 -4.12 -3.18
N ALA A 36 12.04 -3.93 -4.48
CA ALA A 36 11.98 -5.00 -5.47
C ALA A 36 13.05 -6.09 -5.23
N LEU A 37 14.27 -5.70 -4.86
CA LEU A 37 15.35 -6.65 -4.56
C LEU A 37 15.09 -7.41 -3.26
N ILE A 38 14.54 -6.73 -2.25
CA ILE A 38 14.11 -7.36 -1.00
C ILE A 38 13.03 -8.43 -1.29
N GLY A 39 12.05 -8.09 -2.12
CA GLY A 39 11.03 -9.05 -2.57
C GLY A 39 11.61 -10.24 -3.33
N ALA A 40 12.57 -9.99 -4.22
CA ALA A 40 13.26 -11.04 -4.97
C ALA A 40 14.04 -12.00 -4.04
N ALA A 41 14.77 -11.46 -3.05
CA ALA A 41 15.49 -12.25 -2.06
C ALA A 41 14.55 -13.07 -1.18
N SER A 42 13.44 -12.48 -0.71
CA SER A 42 12.41 -13.19 0.07
C SER A 42 11.85 -14.38 -0.72
N ARG A 43 11.50 -14.17 -1.99
CA ARG A 43 10.94 -15.23 -2.83
C ARG A 43 11.97 -16.33 -3.14
N GLY A 44 13.23 -15.97 -3.34
CA GLY A 44 14.32 -16.94 -3.50
C GLY A 44 14.46 -17.81 -2.26
N LEU A 45 14.48 -17.21 -1.06
CA LEU A 45 14.60 -17.92 0.20
C LEU A 45 13.42 -18.87 0.47
N GLU A 46 12.19 -18.45 0.16
CA GLU A 46 11.01 -19.33 0.26
C GLU A 46 11.12 -20.58 -0.61
N LYS A 47 11.66 -20.44 -1.83
CA LYS A 47 11.80 -21.56 -2.79
C LYS A 47 12.96 -22.51 -2.47
N SER A 48 13.92 -22.05 -1.65
CA SER A 48 15.07 -22.85 -1.22
C SER A 48 14.80 -23.69 0.03
N LYS A 49 13.63 -23.52 0.65
CA LYS A 49 13.09 -24.44 1.66
C LYS A 49 12.36 -25.59 0.99
#